data_AF-A0A8S9ZRU0-F1
#
_entry.id   AF-A0A8S9ZRU0-F1
#
_cell.length_a   1.000
_cell.length_b   1.000
_cell.length_c   1.000
_cell.angle_alpha   90.00
_cell.angle_beta   90.00
_cell.angle_gamma   90.00
#
_symmetry.space_group_name_H-M   'P 1'
#
loop_
_entity.id
_entity.type
_entity.pdbx_description
1 polymer ?
#
loop_
_entity_poly.entity_id
_entity_poly.type
_entity_poly.pdbx_seq_one_letter_code
_entity_poly.pdbx_strand_id
1 'polypeptide(L)'
;MLFVLLIIQMEYQNIIKPFIEGIIGEKPDFECKISIYRLFCPKLLINKYEEENIENLNIAIRLTSLQSQPINIKIQRADIKPKKFIACPSRLFAFDQWHLFITTLELFRLHRVNLVIIYIQSVEAQVYNLIKAYESSGFVQIRPSLEMPSINTGLNYNPNSETSWQNQLTNFQDCLYEFKESSEFIAFPDWDDFFFTSDYSIPYYPILKKFSDENPKVNTFIIDRYMGFHESLDEMNKNGHKLNDFWRQGIKYSTKDTQYFYGKAIYKPNRGLYGVDLHWANRVEPGYKEIRIPLKEAYIIHARDYSK
;
A
#
# COMPACT_ATOMS: atom_id res chain seq x y z
N MET A 1 12.96 15.17 -5.88
CA MET A 1 12.72 14.38 -7.11
C MET A 1 11.21 14.20 -7.21
N LEU A 2 10.56 14.66 -8.28
CA LEU A 2 9.12 14.43 -8.47
C LEU A 2 8.92 13.04 -9.08
N PHE A 3 8.01 12.26 -8.50
CA PHE A 3 7.53 11.01 -9.10
C PHE A 3 6.15 11.28 -9.70
N VAL A 4 6.02 11.07 -11.01
CA VAL A 4 4.72 11.13 -11.70
C VAL A 4 4.27 9.69 -11.94
N LEU A 5 3.18 9.28 -11.28
CA LEU A 5 2.55 7.99 -11.54
C LEU A 5 1.57 8.17 -12.70
N LEU A 6 1.84 7.51 -13.83
CA LEU A 6 0.97 7.53 -14.99
C LEU A 6 0.50 6.11 -15.30
N ILE A 7 -0.80 5.87 -15.17
CA ILE A 7 -1.42 4.59 -15.48
C ILE A 7 -2.02 4.71 -16.87
N ILE A 8 -1.39 4.04 -17.84
CA ILE A 8 -1.92 3.92 -19.20
C ILE A 8 -2.17 2.43 -19.44
N GLN A 9 -3.41 2.08 -19.75
CA GLN A 9 -3.79 0.76 -20.23
C GLN A 9 -4.04 0.86 -21.74
N MET A 10 -3.31 0.08 -22.54
CA MET A 10 -3.50 -0.01 -23.99
C MET A 10 -3.82 -1.44 -24.39
N GLU A 11 -4.74 -1.58 -25.34
CA GLU A 11 -5.22 -2.86 -25.86
C GLU A 11 -4.13 -3.70 -26.52
N TYR A 12 -4.24 -5.01 -26.32
CA TYR A 12 -3.50 -6.02 -27.05
C TYR A 12 -4.39 -6.55 -28.17
N GLN A 13 -4.32 -5.98 -29.37
CA GLN A 13 -4.49 -6.72 -30.63
C GLN A 13 -3.68 -6.07 -31.77
N ASN A 14 -2.64 -6.80 -32.19
CA ASN A 14 -1.88 -6.67 -33.44
C ASN A 14 -1.11 -5.36 -33.73
N ILE A 15 0.20 -5.43 -33.47
CA ILE A 15 1.31 -4.73 -34.15
C ILE A 15 1.13 -3.22 -34.32
N ILE A 16 1.26 -2.45 -33.23
CA ILE A 16 1.82 -1.09 -33.29
C ILE A 16 2.71 -0.90 -32.06
N LYS A 17 4.01 -0.69 -32.25
CA LYS A 17 4.91 -0.24 -31.17
C LYS A 17 4.38 1.12 -30.68
N PRO A 18 3.96 1.28 -29.41
CA PRO A 18 3.55 2.58 -28.92
C PRO A 18 4.78 3.50 -28.83
N PHE A 19 4.74 4.59 -29.60
CA PHE A 19 5.72 5.67 -29.57
C PHE A 19 5.12 6.77 -28.69
N ILE A 20 5.82 7.17 -27.63
CA ILE A 20 5.42 8.31 -26.78
C ILE A 20 6.29 9.48 -27.19
N GLU A 21 5.75 10.39 -27.99
CA GLU A 21 6.26 11.75 -28.11
C GLU A 21 5.53 12.62 -27.08
N GLY A 22 6.17 12.84 -25.93
CA GLY A 22 5.79 13.94 -25.03
C GLY A 22 6.48 15.20 -25.52
N ILE A 23 5.75 16.11 -26.17
CA ILE A 23 6.23 17.48 -26.42
C ILE A 23 5.94 18.29 -25.16
N ILE A 24 6.94 18.43 -24.31
CA ILE A 24 7.09 19.58 -23.41
C ILE A 24 8.36 20.27 -23.88
N GLY A 25 8.31 21.59 -24.10
CA GLY A 25 9.34 22.37 -24.78
C GLY A 25 10.77 22.02 -24.38
N GLU A 26 11.60 21.84 -25.40
CA GLU A 26 13.06 21.66 -25.38
C GLU A 26 13.62 20.54 -24.46
N LYS A 27 14.02 19.43 -25.12
CA LYS A 27 14.77 18.23 -24.64
C LYS A 27 15.49 18.38 -23.28
N PRO A 28 15.42 17.37 -22.39
CA PRO A 28 16.38 16.25 -22.48
C PRO A 28 15.87 14.85 -22.02
N ASP A 29 16.46 13.81 -22.60
CA ASP A 29 16.64 12.42 -22.10
C ASP A 29 15.51 11.77 -21.27
N PHE A 30 14.47 11.30 -21.96
CA PHE A 30 13.44 10.42 -21.41
C PHE A 30 13.83 8.94 -21.52
N GLU A 31 14.05 8.25 -20.38
CA GLU A 31 14.02 6.78 -20.30
C GLU A 31 12.75 6.33 -19.56
N CYS A 32 11.59 6.33 -20.24
CA CYS A 32 10.40 5.64 -19.73
C CYS A 32 10.39 4.21 -20.30
N LYS A 33 10.39 3.20 -19.42
CA LYS A 33 10.21 1.80 -19.83
C LYS A 33 8.73 1.46 -19.79
N ILE A 34 8.17 1.08 -20.94
CA ILE A 34 6.81 0.58 -21.07
C ILE A 34 6.83 -0.92 -20.75
N SER A 35 6.27 -1.32 -19.61
CA SER A 35 6.02 -2.72 -19.30
C SER A 35 4.52 -2.93 -19.15
N ILE A 36 3.84 -3.20 -20.26
CA ILE A 36 2.48 -3.74 -20.51
C ILE A 36 1.28 -3.18 -19.70
N TYR A 37 1.42 -2.46 -18.57
CA TYR A 37 0.29 -1.81 -17.85
C TYR A 37 0.63 -0.50 -17.12
N ARG A 38 1.83 0.07 -17.25
CA ARG A 38 2.20 1.31 -16.52
C ARG A 38 3.21 2.15 -17.30
N LEU A 39 3.07 3.48 -17.25
CA LEU A 39 4.18 4.37 -17.57
C LEU A 39 4.96 4.67 -16.30
N PHE A 40 6.19 4.18 -16.25
CA PHE A 40 7.15 4.56 -15.23
C PHE A 40 8.14 5.56 -15.84
N CYS A 41 8.07 6.82 -15.41
CA CYS A 41 9.00 7.86 -15.82
C CYS A 41 9.87 8.28 -14.62
N PRO A 42 10.95 7.53 -14.33
CA PRO A 42 11.81 7.76 -13.16
C PRO A 42 12.63 9.06 -13.22
N LYS A 43 12.71 9.68 -14.39
CA LYS A 43 13.37 10.97 -14.63
C LYS A 43 12.48 11.85 -15.49
N LEU A 44 11.40 12.39 -14.91
CA LEU A 44 10.86 13.64 -15.42
C LEU A 44 11.69 14.75 -14.78
N LEU A 45 12.79 15.12 -15.46
CA LEU A 45 13.50 16.36 -15.18
C LEU A 45 12.59 17.48 -15.67
N ILE A 46 11.70 17.94 -14.81
CA ILE A 46 11.09 19.25 -15.01
C ILE A 46 12.24 20.22 -14.83
N ASN A 47 12.73 20.75 -15.95
CA ASN A 47 13.76 21.78 -15.97
C ASN A 47 13.30 22.88 -15.02
N LYS A 48 14.12 23.14 -14.00
CA LYS A 48 13.87 24.07 -12.90
C LYS A 48 13.94 25.53 -13.36
N TYR A 49 13.57 25.79 -14.61
CA TYR A 49 13.38 27.12 -15.16
C TYR A 49 11.92 27.48 -14.94
N GLU A 50 11.69 28.02 -13.76
CA GLU A 50 10.50 28.72 -13.26
C GLU A 50 10.01 28.09 -11.94
N GLU A 51 9.96 28.94 -10.92
CA GLU A 51 9.43 28.68 -9.58
C GLU A 51 7.90 28.48 -9.60
N GLU A 52 7.35 27.91 -10.67
CA GLU A 52 5.92 27.68 -10.78
C GLU A 52 5.53 26.37 -10.11
N ASN A 53 4.59 26.47 -9.18
CA ASN A 53 3.92 25.33 -8.56
C ASN A 53 3.12 24.59 -9.64
N ILE A 54 3.73 23.59 -10.29
CA ILE A 54 3.02 22.73 -11.25
C ILE A 54 2.03 21.86 -10.46
N GLU A 55 0.76 22.28 -10.43
CA GLU A 55 -0.33 21.57 -9.77
C GLU A 55 -1.04 20.59 -10.71
N ASN A 56 -1.01 20.88 -12.02
CA ASN A 56 -1.69 20.09 -13.05
C ASN A 56 -0.74 19.85 -14.21
N LEU A 57 -0.64 18.59 -14.65
CA LEU A 57 0.06 18.21 -15.87
C LEU A 57 -0.97 17.74 -16.89
N ASN A 58 -1.08 18.47 -18.00
CA ASN A 58 -1.89 18.03 -19.13
C ASN A 58 -1.06 17.05 -19.94
N ILE A 59 -1.38 15.75 -19.83
CA ILE A 59 -0.75 14.72 -20.66
C ILE A 59 -1.73 14.38 -21.79
N ALA A 60 -1.31 14.65 -23.02
CA ALA A 60 -2.03 14.18 -24.19
C ALA A 60 -1.66 12.71 -24.42
N ILE A 61 -2.57 11.80 -24.11
CA ILE A 61 -2.40 10.38 -24.44
C ILE A 61 -3.07 10.16 -25.79
N ARG A 62 -2.27 9.87 -26.82
CA ARG A 62 -2.78 9.36 -28.10
C ARG A 62 -3.12 7.89 -27.93
N LEU A 63 -4.40 7.60 -27.72
CA LEU A 63 -4.90 6.23 -27.58
C LEU A 63 -5.02 5.53 -28.94
N THR A 64 -5.15 6.29 -30.03
CA THR A 64 -5.08 5.82 -31.43
C THR A 64 -4.49 6.90 -32.35
N SER A 65 -4.21 6.57 -33.62
CA SER A 65 -3.62 7.48 -34.61
C SER A 65 -4.46 8.73 -34.94
N LEU A 66 -5.70 8.84 -34.44
CA LEU A 66 -6.66 9.86 -34.89
C LEU A 66 -7.31 10.69 -33.79
N GLN A 67 -7.22 10.34 -32.51
CA GLN A 67 -7.79 11.15 -31.43
C GLN A 67 -6.89 11.19 -30.18
N SER A 68 -6.59 12.42 -29.75
CA SER A 68 -5.97 12.73 -28.46
C SER A 68 -7.04 13.37 -27.58
N GLN A 69 -7.33 12.76 -26.42
CA GLN A 69 -8.09 13.42 -25.37
C GLN A 69 -7.09 13.90 -24.30
N PRO A 70 -7.10 15.18 -23.91
CA PRO A 70 -6.26 15.65 -22.81
C PRO A 70 -6.76 15.04 -21.51
N ILE A 71 -5.90 14.32 -20.81
CA ILE A 71 -6.16 13.88 -19.44
C ILE A 71 -5.48 14.87 -18.51
N ASN A 72 -6.28 15.52 -17.66
CA ASN A 72 -5.77 16.36 -16.61
C ASN A 72 -5.33 15.45 -15.44
N ILE A 73 -4.04 15.46 -15.12
CA ILE A 73 -3.50 14.69 -14.01
C ILE A 73 -3.11 15.67 -12.92
N LYS A 74 -3.77 15.52 -11.77
CA LYS A 74 -3.41 16.24 -10.56
C LYS A 74 -2.08 15.71 -10.07
N ILE A 75 -1.09 16.59 -9.94
CA ILE A 75 0.20 16.22 -9.39
C ILE A 75 0.08 16.24 -7.87
N GLN A 76 0.31 15.08 -7.25
CA GLN A 76 0.47 15.00 -5.81
C GLN A 76 1.94 15.14 -5.43
N ARG A 77 2.23 16.02 -4.48
CA ARG A 77 3.58 16.15 -3.95
C ARG A 77 3.88 14.99 -3.00
N ALA A 78 5.10 14.49 -3.08
CA ALA A 78 5.61 13.59 -2.07
C ALA A 78 5.56 14.26 -0.69
N ASP A 79 5.20 13.50 0.32
CA ASP A 79 5.31 13.91 1.70
C ASP A 79 6.80 13.98 2.08
N ILE A 80 7.18 15.06 2.75
CA ILE A 80 8.55 15.34 3.19
C ILE A 80 8.70 15.37 4.72
N LYS A 81 7.60 15.18 5.46
CA LYS A 81 7.59 15.26 6.92
C LYS A 81 7.99 13.91 7.50
N PRO A 82 9.13 13.80 8.20
CA PRO A 82 9.63 12.51 8.67
C PRO A 82 8.61 11.74 9.54
N LYS A 83 8.45 10.45 9.23
CA LYS A 83 7.61 9.49 9.93
C LYS A 83 8.41 8.22 10.15
N LYS A 84 8.27 7.60 11.33
CA LYS A 84 9.04 6.41 11.68
C LYS A 84 8.45 5.16 11.03
N PHE A 85 7.13 5.03 11.06
CA PHE A 85 6.47 3.86 10.51
C PHE A 85 5.09 4.22 9.95
N ILE A 86 4.83 3.86 8.69
CA ILE A 86 3.54 4.04 8.02
C ILE A 86 2.95 2.67 7.66
N ALA A 87 1.64 2.55 7.76
CA ALA A 87 0.89 1.43 7.19
C ALA A 87 -0.05 1.93 6.08
N CYS A 88 -0.06 1.24 4.95
CA CYS A 88 -0.98 1.46 3.84
C CYS A 88 -1.78 0.18 3.62
N PRO A 89 -2.85 -0.07 4.40
CA PRO A 89 -3.62 -1.30 4.27
C PRO A 89 -4.32 -1.40 2.90
N SER A 90 -4.81 -2.59 2.58
CA SER A 90 -5.63 -2.82 1.39
C SER A 90 -6.81 -1.83 1.30
N ARG A 91 -7.26 -1.53 0.09
CA ARG A 91 -8.36 -0.58 -0.15
C ARG A 91 -9.67 -1.09 0.48
N LEU A 92 -10.50 -0.16 0.93
CA LEU A 92 -11.85 -0.47 1.41
C LEU A 92 -12.85 -0.45 0.25
N PHE A 93 -13.57 -1.54 0.07
CA PHE A 93 -14.65 -1.70 -0.91
C PHE A 93 -15.82 -2.46 -0.27
N ALA A 94 -17.02 -1.88 -0.34
CA ALA A 94 -18.24 -2.41 0.29
C ALA A 94 -18.03 -2.87 1.74
N PHE A 95 -17.16 -2.16 2.48
CA PHE A 95 -16.66 -2.63 3.76
C PHE A 95 -17.57 -2.20 4.92
N ASP A 96 -17.96 -3.17 5.75
CA ASP A 96 -18.87 -3.03 6.90
C ASP A 96 -18.30 -3.62 8.22
N GLN A 97 -17.13 -4.24 8.17
CA GLN A 97 -16.51 -4.94 9.31
C GLN A 97 -15.83 -3.98 10.30
N TRP A 98 -16.63 -3.18 11.00
CA TRP A 98 -16.12 -2.16 11.93
C TRP A 98 -15.27 -2.72 13.07
N HIS A 99 -15.58 -3.93 13.57
CA HIS A 99 -14.78 -4.57 14.63
C HIS A 99 -13.35 -4.85 14.16
N LEU A 100 -13.21 -5.41 12.95
CA LEU A 100 -11.92 -5.66 12.33
C LEU A 100 -11.14 -4.37 12.18
N PHE A 101 -11.82 -3.33 11.69
CA PHE A 101 -11.23 -2.02 11.48
C PHE A 101 -10.64 -1.40 12.76
N ILE A 102 -11.41 -1.33 13.85
CA ILE A 102 -10.93 -0.82 15.14
C ILE A 102 -9.76 -1.67 15.63
N THR A 103 -9.91 -2.99 15.53
CA THR A 103 -8.93 -3.95 16.02
C THR A 103 -7.56 -3.70 15.37
N THR A 104 -7.54 -3.60 14.04
CA THR A 104 -6.32 -3.38 13.26
C THR A 104 -5.69 -2.02 13.55
N LEU A 105 -6.49 -0.95 13.65
CA LEU A 105 -5.96 0.39 13.95
C LEU A 105 -5.34 0.48 15.35
N GLU A 106 -5.97 -0.11 16.36
CA GLU A 106 -5.42 -0.11 17.72
C GLU A 106 -4.15 -0.98 17.82
N LEU A 107 -4.08 -2.10 17.10
CA LEU A 107 -2.83 -2.86 16.96
C LEU A 107 -1.72 -2.04 16.29
N PHE A 108 -2.03 -1.30 15.22
CA PHE A 108 -1.04 -0.42 14.59
C PHE A 108 -0.53 0.66 15.56
N ARG A 109 -1.41 1.24 16.39
CA ARG A 109 -0.99 2.18 17.44
C ARG A 109 -0.05 1.52 18.45
N LEU A 110 -0.39 0.32 18.94
CA LEU A 110 0.46 -0.46 19.85
C LEU A 110 1.84 -0.72 19.24
N HIS A 111 1.89 -1.03 17.94
CA HIS A 111 3.12 -1.29 17.20
C HIS A 111 3.87 -0.04 16.72
N ARG A 112 3.45 1.15 17.16
CA ARG A 112 4.09 2.45 16.88
C ARG A 112 4.08 2.82 15.39
N VAL A 113 3.07 2.39 14.65
CA VAL A 113 2.71 3.04 13.38
C VAL A 113 2.34 4.48 13.70
N ASN A 114 2.86 5.45 12.94
CA ASN A 114 2.58 6.88 13.15
C ASN A 114 1.40 7.37 12.33
N LEU A 115 1.19 6.75 11.15
CA LEU A 115 0.18 7.17 10.21
C LEU A 115 -0.31 5.96 9.42
N VAL A 116 -1.63 5.87 9.27
CA VAL A 116 -2.31 4.87 8.45
C VAL A 116 -2.97 5.56 7.26
N ILE A 117 -2.66 5.12 6.05
CA ILE A 117 -3.25 5.66 4.82
C ILE A 117 -4.36 4.73 4.37
N ILE A 118 -5.59 5.25 4.30
CA ILE A 118 -6.78 4.47 3.97
C ILE A 118 -7.30 4.91 2.61
N TYR A 119 -7.23 4.00 1.64
CA TYR A 119 -7.86 4.18 0.34
C TYR A 119 -9.31 3.68 0.39
N ILE A 120 -10.26 4.56 0.10
CA ILE A 120 -11.69 4.25 0.15
C ILE A 120 -12.24 4.26 -1.27
N GLN A 121 -12.81 3.14 -1.71
CA GLN A 121 -13.73 3.11 -2.85
C GLN A 121 -15.17 3.24 -2.35
N SER A 122 -15.56 2.36 -1.42
CA SER A 122 -16.90 2.39 -0.81
C SER A 122 -16.86 1.72 0.56
N VAL A 123 -17.59 2.31 1.51
CA VAL A 123 -17.69 1.86 2.92
C VAL A 123 -19.09 2.18 3.43
N GLU A 124 -19.56 1.44 4.43
CA GLU A 124 -20.80 1.77 5.14
C GLU A 124 -20.65 3.09 5.91
N ALA A 125 -21.74 3.85 6.04
CA ALA A 125 -21.71 5.23 6.55
C ALA A 125 -21.23 5.35 8.01
N GLN A 126 -21.59 4.41 8.87
CA GLN A 126 -21.15 4.35 10.27
C GLN A 126 -19.65 4.00 10.34
N VAL A 127 -19.18 3.08 9.49
CA VAL A 127 -17.73 2.82 9.35
C VAL A 127 -17.00 4.07 8.87
N TYR A 128 -17.54 4.81 7.91
CA TYR A 128 -16.94 6.07 7.46
C TYR A 128 -16.81 7.10 8.58
N ASN A 129 -17.85 7.25 9.41
CA ASN A 129 -17.80 8.16 10.57
C ASN A 129 -16.70 7.77 11.56
N LEU A 130 -16.50 6.46 11.77
CA LEU A 130 -15.40 5.95 12.58
C LEU A 130 -14.02 6.27 11.96
N ILE A 131 -13.86 6.06 10.65
CA ILE A 131 -12.64 6.45 9.93
C ILE A 131 -12.35 7.94 10.12
N LYS A 132 -13.38 8.81 9.99
CA LYS A 132 -13.26 10.26 10.20
C LYS A 132 -12.85 10.61 11.62
N ALA A 133 -13.30 9.87 12.64
CA ALA A 133 -12.85 10.06 14.01
C ALA A 133 -11.33 9.79 14.15
N TYR A 134 -10.83 8.70 13.56
CA TYR A 134 -9.39 8.43 13.55
C TYR A 134 -8.59 9.46 12.73
N GLU A 135 -9.15 9.95 11.62
CA GLU A 135 -8.53 11.02 10.83
C GLU A 135 -8.42 12.32 11.63
N SER A 136 -9.46 12.68 12.39
CA SER A 136 -9.45 13.87 13.25
C SER A 136 -8.38 13.82 14.35
N SER A 137 -8.00 12.61 14.79
CA SER A 137 -6.90 12.39 15.74
C SER A 137 -5.50 12.50 15.11
N GLY A 138 -5.42 12.61 13.78
CA GLY A 138 -4.17 12.65 13.01
C GLY A 138 -3.51 11.29 12.80
N PHE A 139 -4.11 10.19 13.28
CA PHE A 139 -3.56 8.84 13.12
C PHE A 139 -3.85 8.23 11.74
N VAL A 140 -4.94 8.66 11.10
CA VAL A 140 -5.37 8.20 9.79
C VAL A 140 -5.34 9.36 8.80
N GLN A 141 -5.05 9.08 7.54
CA GLN A 141 -5.34 9.96 6.42
C GLN A 141 -6.12 9.20 5.36
N ILE A 142 -7.22 9.81 4.89
CA ILE A 142 -8.06 9.22 3.85
C ILE A 142 -7.54 9.62 2.46
N ARG A 143 -7.59 8.68 1.53
CA ARG A 143 -7.37 8.89 0.10
C ARG A 143 -8.53 8.28 -0.69
N PRO A 144 -8.99 8.89 -1.79
CA PRO A 144 -9.88 8.21 -2.71
C PRO A 144 -9.12 7.04 -3.34
N SER A 145 -9.75 5.86 -3.40
CA SER A 145 -9.19 4.77 -4.19
C SER A 145 -9.27 5.11 -5.68
N LEU A 146 -8.18 4.88 -6.39
CA LEU A 146 -8.13 5.05 -7.84
C LEU A 146 -9.17 4.16 -8.53
N GLU A 147 -10.04 4.80 -9.30
CA GLU A 147 -11.00 4.16 -10.19
C GLU A 147 -10.89 4.84 -11.56
N MET A 148 -10.76 4.03 -12.61
CA MET A 148 -10.80 4.55 -13.97
C MET A 148 -12.19 5.14 -14.21
N PRO A 149 -12.29 6.34 -14.81
CA PRO A 149 -13.58 6.94 -15.11
C PRO A 149 -14.42 5.98 -15.95
N SER A 150 -15.72 5.93 -15.66
CA SER A 150 -16.70 5.24 -16.50
C SER A 150 -16.83 6.01 -17.81
N ILE A 151 -15.91 5.74 -18.73
CA ILE A 151 -16.00 6.22 -20.10
C ILE A 151 -16.99 5.27 -20.79
N ASN A 152 -17.94 5.81 -21.56
CA ASN A 152 -18.76 4.98 -22.45
C ASN A 152 -17.86 4.47 -23.58
N THR A 153 -17.07 3.45 -23.28
CA THR A 153 -15.99 2.95 -24.13
C THR A 153 -16.51 2.03 -25.24
N GLY A 154 -17.78 1.63 -25.19
CA GLY A 154 -18.30 0.55 -26.03
C GLY A 154 -17.68 -0.82 -25.70
N LEU A 155 -16.89 -0.93 -24.62
CA LEU A 155 -16.30 -2.19 -24.18
C LEU A 155 -17.37 -3.11 -23.60
N ASN A 156 -17.26 -4.40 -23.88
CA ASN A 156 -18.13 -5.45 -23.34
C ASN A 156 -17.71 -5.92 -21.93
N TYR A 157 -16.73 -5.25 -21.31
CA TYR A 157 -16.23 -5.52 -19.97
C TYR A 157 -15.96 -4.22 -19.21
N ASN A 158 -15.85 -4.31 -17.88
CA ASN A 158 -15.50 -3.19 -17.03
C ASN A 158 -13.97 -3.05 -16.92
N PRO A 159 -13.34 -1.97 -17.41
CA PRO A 159 -11.89 -1.81 -17.30
C PRO A 159 -11.36 -1.88 -15.86
N ASN A 160 -12.15 -1.42 -14.88
CA ASN A 160 -11.75 -1.49 -13.47
C ASN A 160 -11.65 -2.93 -12.95
N SER A 161 -12.39 -3.90 -13.52
CA SER A 161 -12.25 -5.32 -13.13
C SER A 161 -10.97 -5.96 -13.64
N GLU A 162 -10.36 -5.39 -14.68
CA GLU A 162 -9.15 -5.92 -15.31
C GLU A 162 -7.85 -5.37 -14.68
N THR A 163 -7.99 -4.46 -13.72
CA THR A 163 -6.86 -3.91 -12.98
C THR A 163 -6.36 -4.91 -11.95
N SER A 164 -5.03 -4.97 -11.73
CA SER A 164 -4.44 -5.92 -10.80
C SER A 164 -5.01 -5.75 -9.39
N TRP A 165 -5.69 -6.79 -8.92
CA TRP A 165 -6.39 -6.83 -7.63
C TRP A 165 -7.36 -5.65 -7.46
N GLN A 166 -8.13 -5.32 -8.52
CA GLN A 166 -9.11 -4.24 -8.51
C GLN A 166 -8.51 -2.92 -7.98
N ASN A 167 -7.41 -2.48 -8.58
CA ASN A 167 -6.64 -1.28 -8.21
C ASN A 167 -5.94 -1.29 -6.84
N GLN A 168 -5.99 -2.38 -6.05
CA GLN A 168 -5.28 -2.45 -4.77
C GLN A 168 -3.77 -2.23 -4.94
N LEU A 169 -3.14 -2.91 -5.91
CA LEU A 169 -1.71 -2.71 -6.18
C LEU A 169 -1.39 -1.28 -6.61
N THR A 170 -2.34 -0.59 -7.25
CA THR A 170 -2.16 0.80 -7.64
C THR A 170 -2.16 1.71 -6.40
N ASN A 171 -3.07 1.47 -5.45
CA ASN A 171 -3.11 2.22 -4.19
C ASN A 171 -1.86 2.00 -3.34
N PHE A 172 -1.30 0.79 -3.32
CA PHE A 172 -0.03 0.53 -2.64
C PHE A 172 1.13 1.32 -3.24
N GLN A 173 1.19 1.41 -4.57
CA GLN A 173 2.23 2.18 -5.23
C GLN A 173 2.07 3.68 -5.00
N ASP A 174 0.84 4.19 -5.07
CA ASP A 174 0.52 5.58 -4.73
C ASP A 174 1.01 5.93 -3.32
N CYS A 175 0.68 5.09 -2.33
CA CYS A 175 1.13 5.28 -0.96
C CYS A 175 2.66 5.20 -0.82
N LEU A 176 3.28 4.23 -1.50
CA LEU A 176 4.73 4.09 -1.52
C LEU A 176 5.37 5.39 -2.00
N TYR A 177 4.95 5.92 -3.15
CA TYR A 177 5.56 7.11 -3.75
C TYR A 177 5.27 8.37 -2.97
N GLU A 178 4.07 8.52 -2.40
CA GLU A 178 3.75 9.66 -1.54
C GLU A 178 4.69 9.69 -0.33
N PHE A 179 4.96 8.55 0.31
CA PHE A 179 5.70 8.52 1.57
C PHE A 179 7.13 7.98 1.47
N LYS A 180 7.64 7.76 0.25
CA LYS A 180 8.95 7.12 0.01
C LYS A 180 10.10 7.82 0.72
N GLU A 181 10.09 9.14 0.66
CA GLU A 181 11.18 9.99 1.17
C GLU A 181 10.97 10.42 2.63
N SER A 182 9.74 10.28 3.15
CA SER A 182 9.39 10.71 4.50
C SER A 182 9.29 9.58 5.52
N SER A 183 9.12 8.34 5.09
CA SER A 183 8.97 7.20 6.01
C SER A 183 10.28 6.42 6.21
N GLU A 184 10.60 6.11 7.46
CA GLU A 184 11.71 5.21 7.79
C GLU A 184 11.35 3.74 7.49
N PHE A 185 10.11 3.35 7.81
CA PHE A 185 9.52 2.07 7.47
C PHE A 185 8.10 2.25 6.89
N ILE A 186 7.73 1.38 5.95
CA ILE A 186 6.38 1.32 5.37
C ILE A 186 5.91 -0.12 5.23
N ALA A 187 4.64 -0.38 5.55
CA ALA A 187 4.01 -1.69 5.42
C ALA A 187 2.74 -1.60 4.56
N PHE A 188 2.41 -2.70 3.87
CA PHE A 188 1.20 -2.82 3.03
C PHE A 188 0.31 -3.99 3.50
N PRO A 189 -0.22 -3.96 4.73
CA PRO A 189 -1.00 -5.06 5.31
C PRO A 189 -2.38 -5.22 4.67
N ASP A 190 -3.03 -6.36 4.88
CA ASP A 190 -4.49 -6.46 4.72
C ASP A 190 -5.17 -6.00 6.03
N TRP A 191 -6.48 -5.70 5.99
CA TRP A 191 -7.22 -5.29 7.19
C TRP A 191 -7.31 -6.38 8.26
N ASP A 192 -7.09 -7.63 7.90
CA ASP A 192 -7.03 -8.79 8.78
C ASP A 192 -5.60 -9.26 9.04
N ASP A 193 -4.57 -8.47 8.70
CA ASP A 193 -3.18 -8.75 9.06
C ASP A 193 -2.81 -8.07 10.38
N PHE A 194 -2.89 -8.83 11.46
CA PHE A 194 -2.55 -8.35 12.79
C PHE A 194 -1.07 -8.54 13.07
N PHE A 195 -0.44 -7.46 13.52
CA PHE A 195 0.97 -7.47 13.89
C PHE A 195 1.10 -8.03 15.30
N PHE A 196 2.07 -8.93 15.51
CA PHE A 196 2.37 -9.55 16.80
C PHE A 196 3.86 -9.70 17.02
N THR A 197 4.25 -9.61 18.28
CA THR A 197 5.62 -9.83 18.75
C THR A 197 5.62 -10.93 19.79
N SER A 198 6.75 -11.62 19.94
CA SER A 198 6.89 -12.65 20.99
C SER A 198 6.71 -12.09 22.40
N ASP A 199 7.10 -10.83 22.58
CA ASP A 199 6.81 -10.01 23.76
C ASP A 199 5.88 -8.86 23.37
N TYR A 200 4.62 -8.96 23.78
CA TYR A 200 3.56 -7.97 23.55
C TYR A 200 3.90 -6.55 24.04
N SER A 201 4.88 -6.40 24.93
CA SER A 201 5.34 -5.08 25.39
C SER A 201 6.26 -4.37 24.39
N ILE A 202 6.80 -5.11 23.41
CA ILE A 202 7.75 -4.61 22.42
C ILE A 202 7.01 -4.31 21.10
N PRO A 203 6.97 -3.04 20.65
CA PRO A 203 6.39 -2.69 19.35
C PRO A 203 7.23 -3.18 18.16
N TYR A 204 6.66 -3.15 16.95
CA TYR A 204 7.40 -3.51 15.73
C TYR A 204 8.51 -2.53 15.41
N TYR A 205 8.27 -1.22 15.58
CA TYR A 205 9.24 -0.20 15.17
C TYR A 205 10.65 -0.42 15.76
N PRO A 206 10.83 -0.63 17.08
CA PRO A 206 12.14 -0.95 17.66
C PRO A 206 12.80 -2.21 17.08
N ILE A 207 12.02 -3.25 16.81
CA ILE A 207 12.52 -4.50 16.20
C ILE A 207 13.06 -4.21 14.80
N LEU A 208 12.25 -3.55 13.95
CA LEU A 208 12.67 -3.15 12.61
C LEU A 208 13.89 -2.24 12.63
N LYS A 209 13.96 -1.31 13.59
CA LYS A 209 15.10 -0.41 13.77
C LYS A 209 16.38 -1.18 14.10
N LYS A 210 16.32 -2.10 15.06
CA LYS A 210 17.45 -2.98 15.43
C LYS A 210 17.98 -3.73 14.20
N PHE A 211 17.09 -4.44 13.49
CA PHE A 211 17.51 -5.21 12.31
C PHE A 211 18.01 -4.32 11.15
N SER A 212 17.44 -3.13 10.98
CA SER A 212 17.90 -2.12 10.02
C SER A 212 19.32 -1.62 10.33
N ASP A 213 19.65 -1.46 11.60
CA ASP A 213 20.95 -0.94 12.06
C ASP A 213 22.03 -2.01 11.95
N GLU A 214 21.69 -3.26 12.29
CA GLU A 214 22.56 -4.42 12.10
C GLU A 214 22.78 -4.77 10.62
N ASN A 215 21.86 -4.37 9.73
CA ASN A 215 21.92 -4.67 8.31
C ASN A 215 21.76 -3.40 7.45
N PRO A 216 22.80 -2.57 7.27
CA PRO A 216 22.69 -1.28 6.57
C PRO A 216 22.18 -1.35 5.12
N LYS A 217 22.33 -2.51 4.47
CA LYS A 217 21.86 -2.78 3.10
C LYS A 217 20.47 -3.41 3.04
N VAL A 218 19.77 -3.59 4.17
CA VAL A 218 18.40 -4.10 4.12
C VAL A 218 17.45 -3.07 3.54
N ASN A 219 16.63 -3.52 2.60
CA ASN A 219 15.45 -2.81 2.12
C ASN A 219 14.17 -3.49 2.62
N THR A 220 14.10 -4.82 2.52
CA THR A 220 12.89 -5.59 2.76
C THR A 220 13.03 -6.46 4.01
N PHE A 221 12.03 -6.42 4.88
CA PHE A 221 11.86 -7.30 6.03
C PHE A 221 10.68 -8.24 5.78
N ILE A 222 10.96 -9.52 5.53
CA ILE A 222 9.95 -10.55 5.37
C ILE A 222 9.50 -10.99 6.76
N ILE A 223 8.21 -10.87 7.04
CA ILE A 223 7.57 -11.27 8.29
C ILE A 223 6.74 -12.52 8.04
N ASP A 224 6.95 -13.54 8.86
CA ASP A 224 6.15 -14.77 8.79
C ASP A 224 4.69 -14.46 9.11
N ARG A 225 3.78 -15.10 8.38
CA ARG A 225 2.34 -14.85 8.44
C ARG A 225 1.61 -16.18 8.66
N TYR A 226 0.73 -16.23 9.65
CA TYR A 226 -0.01 -17.42 10.06
C TYR A 226 -1.51 -17.20 9.95
N MET A 227 -2.25 -18.25 9.62
CA MET A 227 -3.70 -18.19 9.70
C MET A 227 -4.15 -18.12 11.16
N GLY A 228 -5.12 -17.25 11.41
CA GLY A 228 -5.80 -17.17 12.70
C GLY A 228 -7.28 -16.84 12.56
N PHE A 229 -7.96 -16.91 13.69
CA PHE A 229 -9.38 -16.61 13.81
C PHE A 229 -9.68 -15.91 15.14
N HIS A 230 -10.81 -15.22 15.16
CA HIS A 230 -11.31 -14.54 16.34
C HIS A 230 -12.19 -15.52 17.11
N GLU A 231 -11.87 -15.76 18.38
CA GLU A 231 -12.76 -16.46 19.29
C GLU A 231 -13.96 -15.55 19.60
N SER A 232 -15.17 -16.13 19.54
CA SER A 232 -16.38 -15.40 19.89
C SER A 232 -16.35 -14.92 21.34
N LEU A 233 -17.01 -13.79 21.62
CA LEU A 233 -17.10 -13.27 22.99
C LEU A 233 -17.77 -14.27 23.93
N ASP A 234 -18.73 -15.05 23.45
CA ASP A 234 -19.38 -16.11 24.23
C ASP A 234 -18.39 -17.20 24.64
N GLU A 235 -17.55 -17.65 23.71
CA GLU A 235 -16.54 -18.67 24.00
C GLU A 235 -15.45 -18.14 24.93
N MET A 236 -15.00 -16.91 24.72
CA MET A 236 -14.13 -16.21 25.66
C MET A 236 -14.73 -16.16 27.08
N ASN A 237 -16.00 -15.76 27.19
CA ASN A 237 -16.69 -15.66 28.47
C ASN A 237 -16.83 -17.03 29.15
N LYS A 238 -17.14 -18.11 28.42
CA LYS A 238 -17.16 -19.48 28.96
C LYS A 238 -15.81 -19.90 29.52
N ASN A 239 -14.73 -19.48 28.88
CA ASN A 239 -13.35 -19.72 29.31
C ASN A 239 -12.88 -18.75 30.42
N GLY A 240 -13.77 -17.89 30.94
CA GLY A 240 -13.47 -16.94 32.00
C GLY A 240 -12.67 -15.71 31.56
N HIS A 241 -12.55 -15.49 30.25
CA HIS A 241 -11.86 -14.34 29.65
C HIS A 241 -12.82 -13.18 29.43
N LYS A 242 -12.33 -11.96 29.63
CA LYS A 242 -13.08 -10.72 29.37
C LYS A 242 -12.68 -10.12 28.04
N LEU A 243 -13.44 -9.15 27.54
CA LEU A 243 -13.09 -8.40 26.32
C LEU A 243 -11.67 -7.80 26.37
N ASN A 244 -11.19 -7.39 27.56
CA ASN A 244 -9.82 -6.89 27.71
C ASN A 244 -8.73 -7.95 27.44
N ASP A 245 -9.08 -9.24 27.55
CA ASP A 245 -8.18 -10.36 27.25
C ASP A 245 -8.19 -10.74 25.77
N PHE A 246 -9.02 -10.09 24.94
CA PHE A 246 -9.22 -10.43 23.53
C PHE A 246 -7.90 -10.53 22.75
N TRP A 247 -6.97 -9.61 23.01
CA TRP A 247 -5.67 -9.59 22.35
C TRP A 247 -4.75 -10.76 22.67
N ARG A 248 -4.92 -11.36 23.86
CA ARG A 248 -4.06 -12.45 24.34
C ARG A 248 -4.72 -13.80 24.17
N GLN A 249 -6.03 -13.85 24.31
CA GLN A 249 -6.82 -15.08 24.37
C GLN A 249 -7.79 -15.20 23.21
N GLY A 250 -8.34 -14.08 22.73
CA GLY A 250 -9.36 -14.06 21.68
C GLY A 250 -8.85 -14.24 20.27
N ILE A 251 -7.54 -14.18 20.03
CA ILE A 251 -6.94 -14.44 18.71
C ILE A 251 -6.26 -15.81 18.75
N LYS A 252 -6.88 -16.80 18.09
CA LYS A 252 -6.35 -18.16 18.00
C LYS A 252 -5.61 -18.33 16.68
N TYR A 253 -4.44 -18.94 16.74
CA TYR A 253 -3.63 -19.24 15.57
C TYR A 253 -2.76 -20.47 15.84
N SER A 254 -2.29 -21.12 14.79
CA SER A 254 -1.36 -22.24 14.88
C SER A 254 -0.12 -21.96 14.07
N THR A 255 1.05 -22.03 14.69
CA THR A 255 2.33 -21.95 13.98
C THR A 255 2.60 -23.19 13.12
N LYS A 256 1.81 -24.26 13.30
CA LYS A 256 1.82 -25.46 12.45
C LYS A 256 0.89 -25.32 11.24
N ASP A 257 -0.08 -24.42 11.30
CA ASP A 257 -0.97 -24.12 10.17
C ASP A 257 -0.29 -23.08 9.27
N THR A 258 0.73 -23.56 8.56
CA THR A 258 1.36 -22.83 7.48
C THR A 258 0.57 -23.10 6.19
N GLN A 259 -0.71 -22.72 6.13
CA GLN A 259 -1.28 -22.49 4.81
C GLN A 259 -0.34 -21.52 4.09
N TYR A 260 0.25 -21.99 2.99
CA TYR A 260 1.31 -21.36 2.20
C TYR A 260 0.98 -19.91 1.82
N PHE A 261 1.16 -18.98 2.76
CA PHE A 261 1.15 -17.56 2.46
C PHE A 261 2.59 -17.10 2.43
N TYR A 262 2.97 -16.59 1.26
CA TYR A 262 4.07 -15.64 1.13
C TYR A 262 3.94 -14.66 2.30
N GLY A 263 4.95 -14.61 3.18
CA GLY A 263 4.96 -13.71 4.32
C GLY A 263 4.64 -12.27 3.88
N LYS A 264 4.32 -11.39 4.82
CA LYS A 264 4.16 -9.96 4.46
C LYS A 264 5.51 -9.28 4.56
N ALA A 265 5.73 -8.31 3.68
CA ALA A 265 6.95 -7.52 3.71
C ALA A 265 6.69 -6.13 4.31
N ILE A 266 7.63 -5.69 5.14
CA ILE A 266 7.79 -4.30 5.59
C ILE A 266 9.06 -3.77 4.94
N TYR A 267 9.08 -2.50 4.56
CA TYR A 267 10.13 -1.96 3.72
C TYR A 267 10.80 -0.72 4.33
N LYS A 268 12.07 -0.47 3.96
CA LYS A 268 12.72 0.85 4.04
C LYS A 268 12.60 1.54 2.69
N PRO A 269 11.59 2.38 2.47
CA PRO A 269 11.23 2.79 1.12
C PRO A 269 12.28 3.69 0.45
N ASN A 270 13.07 4.42 1.24
CA ASN A 270 14.17 5.26 0.77
C ASN A 270 15.47 4.48 0.42
N ARG A 271 15.46 3.14 0.46
CA ARG A 271 16.64 2.29 0.23
C ARG A 271 16.53 1.46 -1.05
N GLY A 272 16.39 2.10 -2.20
CA GLY A 272 16.37 1.38 -3.49
C GLY A 272 15.09 0.61 -3.79
N LEU A 273 13.98 0.84 -3.07
CA LEU A 273 12.68 0.24 -3.39
C LEU A 273 12.02 1.01 -4.54
N TYR A 274 11.77 0.37 -5.67
CA TYR A 274 11.07 0.98 -6.80
C TYR A 274 9.59 0.63 -6.87
N GLY A 275 9.17 -0.43 -6.21
CA GLY A 275 7.76 -0.80 -6.18
C GLY A 275 7.51 -2.02 -5.31
N VAL A 276 6.25 -2.18 -4.90
CA VAL A 276 5.77 -3.31 -4.08
C VAL A 276 4.69 -4.12 -4.80
N ASP A 277 4.67 -5.41 -4.51
CA ASP A 277 3.54 -6.30 -4.79
C ASP A 277 2.74 -6.53 -3.48
N LEU A 278 1.74 -7.40 -3.49
CA LEU A 278 0.92 -7.72 -2.32
C LEU A 278 1.73 -8.29 -1.15
N HIS A 279 2.75 -9.10 -1.45
CA HIS A 279 3.48 -9.87 -0.44
C HIS A 279 5.00 -9.63 -0.44
N TRP A 280 5.59 -9.06 -1.50
CA TRP A 280 7.04 -8.89 -1.65
C TRP A 280 7.42 -7.61 -2.41
N ALA A 281 8.71 -7.26 -2.40
CA ALA A 281 9.22 -6.15 -3.19
C ALA A 281 9.15 -6.48 -4.69
N ASN A 282 8.47 -5.66 -5.48
CA ASN A 282 8.38 -5.89 -6.93
C ASN A 282 9.75 -5.64 -7.61
N ARG A 283 10.42 -4.55 -7.23
CA ARG A 283 11.70 -4.17 -7.79
C ARG A 283 12.56 -3.44 -6.76
N VAL A 284 13.77 -3.95 -6.56
CA VAL A 284 14.78 -3.39 -5.65
C VAL A 284 16.06 -3.09 -6.42
N GLU A 285 16.73 -2.00 -6.07
CA GLU A 285 18.03 -1.62 -6.62
C GLU A 285 19.11 -2.66 -6.27
N PRO A 286 20.00 -3.01 -7.21
CA PRO A 286 21.11 -3.93 -6.93
C PRO A 286 21.93 -3.50 -5.72
N GLY A 287 22.24 -4.46 -4.84
CA GLY A 287 23.06 -4.25 -3.65
C GLY A 287 22.27 -4.07 -2.35
N TYR A 288 20.96 -3.80 -2.42
CA TYR A 288 20.07 -3.95 -1.27
C TYR A 288 19.63 -5.41 -1.11
N LYS A 289 19.27 -5.76 0.12
CA LYS A 289 18.95 -7.12 0.54
C LYS A 289 17.58 -7.21 1.19
N GLU A 290 17.01 -8.40 1.09
CA GLU A 290 15.87 -8.82 1.88
C GLU A 290 16.36 -9.68 3.05
N ILE A 291 15.75 -9.49 4.21
CA ILE A 291 16.00 -10.36 5.38
C ILE A 291 14.66 -10.85 5.92
N ARG A 292 14.64 -12.06 6.46
CA ARG A 292 13.48 -12.58 7.19
C ARG A 292 13.64 -12.25 8.66
N ILE A 293 12.61 -11.64 9.27
CA ILE A 293 12.59 -11.41 10.71
C ILE A 293 12.33 -12.75 11.40
N PRO A 294 13.13 -13.15 12.39
CA PRO A 294 12.91 -14.39 13.12
C PRO A 294 11.53 -14.40 13.81
N LEU A 295 10.84 -15.54 13.77
CA LEU A 295 9.54 -15.75 14.45
C LEU A 295 9.55 -15.34 15.92
N LYS A 296 10.68 -15.54 16.62
CA LYS A 296 10.85 -15.15 18.02
C LYS A 296 10.89 -13.64 18.25
N GLU A 297 10.89 -12.82 17.20
CA GLU A 297 10.89 -11.36 17.28
C GLU A 297 9.51 -10.82 16.87
N ALA A 298 9.04 -11.14 15.66
CA ALA A 298 7.77 -10.64 15.14
C ALA A 298 7.14 -11.60 14.11
N TYR A 299 5.80 -11.59 14.03
CA TYR A 299 5.00 -12.38 13.10
C TYR A 299 3.61 -11.77 12.89
N ILE A 300 2.97 -12.07 11.77
CA ILE A 300 1.63 -11.59 11.44
C ILE A 300 0.63 -12.71 11.61
N ILE A 301 -0.55 -12.39 12.14
CA ILE A 301 -1.72 -13.28 12.12
C ILE A 301 -2.70 -12.75 11.09
N HIS A 302 -2.99 -13.55 10.06
CA HIS A 302 -4.04 -13.30 9.08
C HIS A 302 -5.37 -13.82 9.62
N ALA A 303 -6.12 -12.94 10.27
CA ALA A 303 -7.32 -13.23 11.04
C ALA A 303 -8.58 -13.26 10.17
N ARG A 304 -8.58 -14.15 9.17
CA ARG A 304 -9.62 -14.17 8.11
C ARG A 304 -10.85 -15.00 8.45
N ASP A 305 -10.71 -16.01 9.30
CA ASP A 305 -11.81 -16.92 9.62
C ASP A 305 -12.62 -16.36 10.79
N TYR A 306 -13.86 -15.96 10.51
CA TYR A 306 -14.85 -15.46 11.47
C TYR A 306 -15.89 -16.54 11.84
N SER A 307 -15.72 -17.77 11.37
CA SER A 307 -16.77 -18.81 11.33
C SER A 307 -16.65 -19.90 12.40
N LYS A 308 -15.77 -19.73 13.39
CA LYS A 308 -15.63 -20.66 14.52
C LYS A 308 -15.87 -20.02 15.87
#